data_AF-A0A6H9L2N9-F1
#
_entry.id   AF-A0A6H9L2N9-F1
#
_cell.length_a   1.000
_cell.length_b   1.000
_cell.length_c   1.000
_cell.angle_alpha   90.00
_cell.angle_beta   90.00
_cell.angle_gamma   90.00
#
_symmetry.space_group_name_H-M   'P 1'
#
loop_
_entity.id
_entity.type
_entity.pdbx_description
1 polymer ?
#
loop_
_entity_poly.entity_id
_entity_poly.type
_entity_poly.pdbx_seq_one_letter_code
_entity_poly.pdbx_strand_id
1 'polypeptide(L)'
;MSKVLIDTNILVYSVDKDSQYHETSQCILFENSNELFTTSKNLSEFLVVMTRSQHSTLSARQALVIINEFTSFINILFPSTGSFLLFQTY
;
A
#
# COMPACT_ATOMS: atom_id res chain seq x y z
N MET A 1 -0.89 -18.16 -10.44
CA MET A 1 -0.26 -16.89 -10.02
C MET A 1 -1.14 -15.76 -10.50
N SER A 2 -1.71 -14.98 -9.58
CA SER A 2 -2.62 -13.88 -9.92
C SER A 2 -1.92 -12.54 -9.73
N LYS A 3 -2.32 -11.54 -10.51
CA LYS A 3 -1.93 -10.15 -10.32
C LYS A 3 -2.92 -9.51 -9.36
N VAL A 4 -2.43 -8.98 -8.24
CA VAL A 4 -3.27 -8.44 -7.17
C VAL A 4 -2.95 -6.96 -6.99
N LEU A 5 -3.96 -6.12 -7.17
CA LEU A 5 -3.87 -4.70 -6.84
C LEU A 5 -4.23 -4.49 -5.38
N ILE A 6 -3.31 -3.88 -4.63
CA ILE A 6 -3.40 -3.68 -3.19
C ILE A 6 -3.74 -2.22 -2.90
N ASP A 7 -4.76 -2.04 -2.06
CA ASP A 7 -5.19 -0.73 -1.57
C ASP A 7 -4.46 -0.29 -0.30
N THR A 8 -4.58 0.99 0.05
CA THR A 8 -3.95 1.62 1.23
C THR A 8 -4.22 0.85 2.52
N ASN A 9 -5.44 0.32 2.72
CA ASN A 9 -5.81 -0.37 3.96
C ASN A 9 -4.95 -1.61 4.24
N ILE A 10 -4.60 -2.40 3.22
CA ILE A 10 -3.74 -3.57 3.41
C ILE A 10 -2.33 -3.14 3.84
N LEU A 11 -1.82 -2.05 3.25
CA LEU A 11 -0.51 -1.49 3.63
C LEU A 11 -0.51 -0.94 5.06
N VAL A 12 -1.58 -0.25 5.46
CA VAL A 12 -1.73 0.29 6.82
C VAL A 12 -1.82 -0.84 7.84
N TYR A 13 -2.72 -1.80 7.62
CA TYR A 13 -2.95 -2.89 8.57
C TYR A 13 -1.78 -3.85 8.66
N SER A 14 -0.96 -3.99 7.63
CA SER A 14 0.26 -4.78 7.76
C SER A 14 1.27 -4.16 8.72
N VAL A 15 1.20 -2.86 9.01
CA VAL A 15 2.09 -2.18 9.95
C VAL A 15 1.42 -1.99 11.32
N ASP A 16 0.12 -1.70 11.33
CA ASP A 16 -0.68 -1.54 12.54
C ASP A 16 -0.96 -2.89 13.20
N LYS A 17 -0.22 -3.18 14.29
CA LYS A 17 -0.32 -4.44 15.05
C LYS A 17 -1.60 -4.57 15.86
N ASP A 18 -2.27 -3.46 16.16
CA ASP A 18 -3.50 -3.46 16.95
C ASP A 18 -4.74 -3.64 16.05
N SER A 19 -4.56 -3.55 14.73
CA SER A 19 -5.61 -3.85 13.75
C SER A 19 -5.99 -5.32 13.78
N GLN A 20 -7.28 -5.61 13.87
CA GLN A 20 -7.81 -6.98 13.72
C GLN A 20 -7.49 -7.61 12.35
N TYR A 21 -7.08 -6.80 11.36
CA TYR A 21 -6.72 -7.26 10.03
C TYR A 21 -5.20 -7.44 9.84
N HIS A 22 -4.40 -7.25 10.89
CA HIS A 22 -2.94 -7.28 10.80
C HIS A 22 -2.41 -8.58 10.18
N GLU A 23 -2.81 -9.73 10.75
CA GLU A 23 -2.36 -11.04 10.28
C GLU A 23 -2.78 -11.31 8.84
N THR A 24 -4.01 -10.95 8.47
CA THR A 24 -4.51 -11.15 7.10
C THR A 24 -3.73 -10.29 6.09
N SER A 25 -3.45 -9.03 6.42
CA SER A 25 -2.64 -8.16 5.57
C SER A 25 -1.20 -8.63 5.44
N GLN A 26 -0.60 -9.15 6.51
CA GLN A 26 0.71 -9.80 6.48
C GLN A 26 0.71 -11.02 5.54
N CYS A 27 -0.29 -11.90 5.64
CA CYS A 27 -0.44 -13.06 4.76
C CYS A 27 -0.57 -12.65 3.27
N ILE A 28 -1.32 -11.59 2.99
CA ILE A 28 -1.48 -11.07 1.61
C ILE A 28 -0.14 -10.56 1.06
N LEU A 29 0.65 -9.87 1.87
CA LEU A 29 1.90 -9.23 1.43
C LEU A 29 3.08 -10.19 1.33
N PHE A 30 3.20 -11.17 2.23
CA PHE A 30 4.44 -11.91 2.41
C PHE A 30 4.32 -13.43 2.21
N GLU A 31 3.14 -14.01 2.39
CA GLU A 31 2.97 -15.47 2.34
C GLU A 31 2.37 -15.97 1.02
N ASN A 32 1.73 -15.08 0.24
CA ASN A 32 1.16 -15.42 -1.04
C ASN A 32 2.18 -15.30 -2.19
N SER A 33 2.19 -16.28 -3.09
CA SER A 33 3.00 -16.24 -4.33
C SER A 33 2.40 -15.34 -5.42
N ASN A 34 1.63 -14.32 -5.06
CA ASN A 34 0.98 -13.43 -6.02
C ASN A 34 1.93 -12.31 -6.45
N GLU A 35 1.72 -11.81 -7.67
CA GLU A 35 2.42 -10.61 -8.11
C GLU A 35 1.65 -9.39 -7.61
N LEU A 36 2.28 -8.60 -6.75
CA LEU A 36 1.63 -7.51 -6.04
C LEU A 36 1.84 -6.19 -6.77
N PHE A 37 0.77 -5.40 -6.83
CA PHE A 37 0.75 -4.07 -7.41
C PHE A 37 0.12 -3.09 -6.42
N THR A 38 0.57 -1.85 -6.42
CA THR A 38 -0.14 -0.73 -5.77
C THR A 38 0.06 0.55 -6.57
N THR A 39 -0.56 1.65 -6.18
CA THR A 39 -0.40 2.94 -6.86
C THR A 39 0.44 3.91 -6.05
N SER A 40 1.09 4.86 -6.73
CA SER A 40 1.78 5.99 -6.06
C SER A 40 0.84 6.81 -5.16
N LYS A 41 -0.45 6.88 -5.52
CA LYS A 41 -1.51 7.52 -4.73
C LYS A 41 -1.76 6.75 -3.42
N ASN A 42 -1.84 5.42 -3.47
CA ASN A 42 -2.04 4.60 -2.27
C ASN A 42 -0.84 4.71 -1.30
N LEU A 43 0.40 4.79 -1.81
CA LEU A 43 1.57 5.06 -0.98
C LEU A 43 1.52 6.44 -0.31
N SER A 44 1.02 7.45 -1.02
CA SER A 44 0.85 8.80 -0.49
C SER A 44 -0.21 8.84 0.62
N GLU A 45 -1.31 8.09 0.46
CA GLU A 45 -2.32 7.94 1.50
C GLU A 45 -1.80 7.17 2.71
N PHE A 46 -1.06 6.08 2.50
CA PHE A 46 -0.39 5.36 3.58
C PHE A 46 0.50 6.30 4.40
N LEU A 47 1.32 7.12 3.76
CA LEU A 47 2.16 8.11 4.44
C LEU A 47 1.33 9.05 5.32
N VAL A 48 0.22 9.57 4.79
CA VAL A 48 -0.68 10.46 5.53
C VAL A 48 -1.32 9.75 6.71
N VAL A 49 -1.88 8.56 6.51
CA VAL A 49 -2.55 7.78 7.57
C VAL A 49 -1.57 7.43 8.68
N MET A 50 -0.38 6.95 8.33
CA MET A 50 0.59 6.49 9.32
C MET A 50 1.24 7.60 10.14
N THR A 51 1.25 8.83 9.62
CA THR A 51 1.92 9.98 10.26
C THR A 51 0.97 10.98 10.91
N ARG A 52 -0.33 10.94 10.56
CA ARG A 52 -1.31 11.94 11.01
C ARG A 52 -2.55 11.37 11.68
N SER A 53 -2.78 10.06 11.63
CA SER A 53 -3.94 9.46 12.31
C SER A 53 -3.71 9.40 13.82
N GLN A 54 -4.80 9.41 14.60
CA GLN A 54 -4.74 9.26 16.06
C GLN A 54 -4.30 7.85 16.49
N HIS A 55 -4.35 6.88 15.57
CA HIS A 55 -4.12 5.47 15.82
C HIS A 55 -2.72 4.98 15.42
N SER A 56 -1.98 5.76 14.61
CA SER A 56 -0.61 5.44 14.21
C SER A 56 0.29 6.66 14.37
N THR A 57 1.37 6.49 15.14
CA THR A 57 2.31 7.56 15.50
C THR A 57 3.68 7.38 14.85
N LEU A 58 3.74 6.92 13.60
CA LEU A 58 5.02 6.86 12.90
C LEU A 58 5.49 8.28 12.56
N SER A 59 6.77 8.55 12.76
CA SER A 59 7.38 9.72 12.13
C SER A 59 7.36 9.57 10.61
N ALA A 60 7.34 10.70 9.88
CA ALA A 60 7.42 10.69 8.42
C ALA A 60 8.64 9.89 7.91
N ARG A 61 9.77 9.95 8.62
CA ARG A 61 10.97 9.18 8.28
C ARG A 61 10.73 7.67 8.38
N GLN A 62 10.10 7.19 9.45
CA GLN A 62 9.78 5.77 9.61
C GLN A 62 8.82 5.29 8.53
N ALA A 63 7.76 6.07 8.25
CA ALA A 63 6.83 5.73 7.19
C ALA A 63 7.51 5.66 5.81
N LEU A 64 8.46 6.55 5.51
CA LEU A 64 9.24 6.51 4.26
C LEU A 64 10.16 5.29 4.17
N VAL A 65 10.74 4.83 5.28
CA VAL A 65 11.52 3.58 5.30
C VAL A 65 10.64 2.40 4.93
N ILE A 66 9.44 2.31 5.50
CA ILE A 66 8.48 1.24 5.20
C ILE A 66 8.02 1.30 3.73
N ILE A 67 7.75 2.50 3.20
CA ILE A 67 7.42 2.66 1.77
C ILE A 67 8.57 2.13 0.91
N ASN A 68 9.83 2.43 1.25
CA ASN A 68 10.98 1.93 0.51
C ASN A 68 11.07 0.38 0.57
N GLU A 69 10.75 -0.22 1.71
CA GLU A 69 10.62 -1.68 1.84
C GLU A 69 9.53 -2.23 0.92
N PHE A 70 8.32 -1.64 0.92
CA PHE A 70 7.24 -2.03 -0.01
C PHE A 70 7.66 -1.97 -1.47
N THR A 71 8.41 -0.94 -1.87
CA THR A 71 8.88 -0.82 -3.27
C THR A 71 9.88 -1.89 -3.70
N SER A 72 10.44 -2.67 -2.76
CA SER A 72 11.36 -3.76 -3.09
C SER A 72 10.65 -5.03 -3.60
N PHE A 73 9.35 -5.18 -3.32
CA PHE A 73 8.59 -6.39 -3.69
C PHE A 73 7.19 -6.11 -4.27
N ILE A 74 6.68 -4.88 -4.15
CA ILE A 74 5.41 -4.46 -4.77
C ILE A 74 5.71 -3.61 -6.00
N ASN A 75 5.10 -3.95 -7.14
CA ASN A 75 5.18 -3.15 -8.35
C ASN A 75 4.34 -1.87 -8.20
N ILE A 76 4.99 -0.71 -8.36
CA ILE A 76 4.30 0.59 -8.22
C ILE A 76 3.78 1.05 -9.58
N LEU A 77 2.46 1.25 -9.63
CA LEU A 77 1.75 1.79 -10.78
C LEU A 77 1.65 3.31 -10.67
N PHE A 78 2.13 3.99 -11.70
CA PHE A 78 1.99 5.43 -11.86
C PHE A 78 0.88 5.70 -12.88
N PRO A 79 -0.20 6.39 -12.50
CA PRO A 79 -1.20 6.83 -13.45
C PRO A 79 -0.53 7.60 -14.59
N SER A 80 -0.85 7.22 -15.82
CA SER A 80 -0.41 7.90 -17.03
C SER A 80 -1.58 8.62 -17.69
N THR A 81 -1.27 9.52 -18.63
CA THR A 81 -2.29 10.15 -19.49
C THR A 81 -3.18 9.10 -20.15
N GLY A 82 -2.61 7.98 -20.60
CA GLY A 82 -3.37 6.88 -21.20
C GLY A 82 -4.36 6.23 -20.23
N SER A 83 -3.92 5.91 -19.00
CA SER A 83 -4.83 5.35 -18.00
C SER A 83 -5.92 6.32 -17.57
N PHE A 84 -5.63 7.63 -17.54
CA PHE A 84 -6.60 8.66 -17.20
C PHE A 84 -7.69 8.79 -18.28
N LEU A 85 -7.30 8.79 -19.57
CA LEU A 85 -8.26 8.82 -20.68
C LEU A 85 -9.18 7.59 -20.66
N LEU A 86 -8.63 6.41 -20.38
CA LEU A 86 -9.42 5.18 -20.22
C LEU A 86 -10.44 5.34 -19.08
N PHE A 87 -10.01 5.84 -17.91
CA PHE A 87 -10.90 6.07 -16.77
C PHE A 87 -12.07 6.99 -17.10
N GLN A 88 -11.85 8.06 -17.87
CA GLN A 88 -12.91 8.99 -18.29
C GLN A 88 -13.90 8.41 -19.31
N THR A 89 -13.58 7.28 -19.92
CA THR A 89 -14.42 6.64 -20.93
C THR A 89 -15.43 5.66 -20.32
N TYR A 90 -15.29 5.34 -19.03
CA TYR A 90 -16.23 4.56 -18.23
C TYR A 90 -17.02 5.47 -17.29
#